data_AF-A0AA97JA87-F1
#
_entry.id   AF-A0AA97JA87-F1
#
_cell.length_a   1.000
_cell.length_b   1.000
_cell.length_c   1.000
_cell.angle_alpha   90.00
_cell.angle_beta   90.00
_cell.angle_gamma   90.00
#
_symmetry.space_group_name_H-M   'P 1'
#
loop_
_entity.id
_entity.type
_entity.pdbx_description
1 polymer ?
#
loop_
_entity_poly.entity_id
_entity_poly.type
_entity_poly.pdbx_seq_one_letter_code
_entity_poly.pdbx_strand_id
1 'polypeptide(L)'
;MKTAFVLILILLTNFIAASPILPEKQAKQILRTRREDKSRKPGFPDEPFREYMLYLQRLEQRSEEQFLEHWLNPHCYPHCDRNLVYPV
;
A
#
# COMPACT_ATOMS: atom_id res chain seq x y z
N MET A 1 -23.69 21.30 48.67
CA MET A 1 -23.32 22.04 47.43
C MET A 1 -21.88 22.53 47.43
N LYS A 2 -21.40 23.21 48.49
CA LYS A 2 -19.99 23.70 48.56
C LYS A 2 -18.93 22.59 48.48
N THR A 3 -19.14 21.45 49.15
CA THR A 3 -18.22 20.31 49.17
C THR A 3 -18.08 19.64 47.79
N ALA A 4 -19.20 19.45 47.09
CA ALA A 4 -19.20 18.90 45.72
C ALA A 4 -18.43 19.82 44.75
N PHE A 5 -18.59 21.14 44.88
CA PHE A 5 -17.85 22.11 44.08
C PHE A 5 -16.33 22.04 44.31
N VAL A 6 -15.91 21.90 45.57
CA VAL A 6 -14.49 21.76 45.92
C VAL A 6 -13.92 20.46 45.33
N LEU A 7 -14.65 19.36 45.41
CA LEU A 7 -14.24 18.08 44.82
C LEU A 7 -14.11 18.16 43.29
N ILE A 8 -15.04 18.83 42.61
CA ILE A 8 -15.00 19.05 41.16
C ILE A 8 -13.78 19.88 40.77
N LEU A 9 -13.47 20.95 41.53
CA LEU A 9 -12.28 21.78 41.28
C LEU A 9 -10.99 20.98 41.43
N ILE A 10 -10.88 20.16 42.49
CA ILE A 10 -9.71 19.31 42.71
C ILE A 10 -9.53 18.32 41.56
N LEU A 11 -10.62 17.68 41.09
CA LEU A 11 -10.56 16.76 39.95
C LEU A 11 -10.07 17.47 38.69
N LEU A 12 -10.63 18.63 38.35
CA LEU A 12 -10.25 19.39 37.16
C LEU A 12 -8.77 19.81 37.19
N THR A 13 -8.25 20.24 38.34
CA THR A 13 -6.82 20.61 38.47
C THR A 13 -5.90 19.41 38.26
N ASN A 14 -6.28 18.23 38.73
CA ASN A 14 -5.51 17.01 38.53
C ASN A 14 -5.51 16.57 37.05
N PHE A 15 -6.63 16.71 36.35
CA PHE A 15 -6.70 16.37 34.92
C PHE A 15 -5.83 17.31 34.07
N ILE A 16 -5.84 18.61 34.35
CA ILE A 16 -5.03 19.60 33.62
C ILE A 16 -3.54 19.35 33.86
N ALA A 17 -3.15 19.00 35.08
CA ALA A 17 -1.76 18.65 35.41
C ALA A 17 -1.32 17.32 34.77
N ALA A 18 -2.23 16.35 34.63
CA ALA A 18 -1.96 15.05 34.06
C ALA A 18 -1.93 15.04 32.52
N SER A 19 -2.60 15.98 31.86
CA SER A 19 -2.53 16.15 30.41
C SER A 19 -1.43 17.17 30.05
N PRO A 20 -0.23 16.74 29.63
CA PRO A 20 0.76 17.70 29.15
C PRO A 20 0.19 18.38 27.91
N ILE A 21 0.04 19.71 27.97
CA ILE A 21 -0.18 20.53 26.77
C ILE A 21 1.10 20.41 25.94
N LEU A 22 1.04 19.52 24.95
CA LEU A 22 2.18 19.23 24.10
C LEU A 22 2.48 20.45 23.22
N PRO A 23 3.70 21.01 23.27
CA PRO A 23 4.09 22.05 22.33
C PRO A 23 4.04 21.49 20.90
N GLU A 24 3.70 22.36 19.96
CA GLU A 24 3.44 21.98 18.55
C GLU A 24 4.57 21.13 17.95
N LYS A 25 5.83 21.43 18.30
CA LYS A 25 7.01 20.68 17.85
C LYS A 25 6.97 19.21 18.30
N GLN A 26 6.61 18.96 19.56
CA GLN A 26 6.52 17.61 20.11
C GLN A 26 5.30 16.86 19.55
N ALA A 27 4.15 17.53 19.42
CA ALA A 27 2.98 16.95 18.77
C ALA A 27 3.29 16.52 17.33
N LYS A 28 3.96 17.38 16.56
CA LYS A 28 4.42 17.06 15.20
C LYS A 28 5.41 15.89 15.17
N GLN A 29 6.32 15.81 16.15
CA GLN A 29 7.26 14.70 16.25
C GLN A 29 6.54 13.37 16.50
N ILE A 30 5.60 13.33 17.45
CA ILE A 30 4.78 12.14 17.76
C ILE A 30 3.95 11.71 16.55
N LEU A 31 3.41 12.66 15.79
CA LEU A 31 2.66 12.36 14.57
C LEU A 31 3.54 11.82 13.43
N ARG A 32 4.82 12.21 13.36
CA ARG A 32 5.77 11.66 12.39
C ARG A 32 6.15 10.22 12.74
N THR A 33 6.54 9.94 13.98
CA THR A 33 6.90 8.58 14.41
C THR A 33 5.72 7.61 14.26
N ARG A 34 4.50 8.01 14.63
CA ARG A 34 3.27 7.23 14.39
C ARG A 34 3.01 6.89 12.92
N ARG A 35 3.45 7.73 11.97
CA ARG A 35 3.29 7.46 10.52
C ARG A 35 4.37 6.52 10.00
N GLU A 36 5.53 6.47 10.64
CA GLU A 36 6.62 5.55 10.32
C GLU A 36 6.30 4.12 10.80
N ASP A 37 5.66 3.98 11.96
CA ASP A 37 5.19 2.68 12.49
C ASP A 37 4.00 2.09 11.70
N LYS A 38 3.33 2.91 10.88
CA LYS A 38 2.28 2.41 10.00
C LYS A 38 2.93 1.68 8.85
N SER A 39 2.53 0.42 8.62
CA SER A 39 2.96 -0.37 7.46
C SER A 39 2.93 0.52 6.21
N ARG A 40 4.09 0.71 5.59
CA ARG A 40 4.23 1.53 4.38
C ARG A 40 3.16 1.08 3.38
N LYS A 41 2.48 2.04 2.74
CA LYS A 41 1.52 1.71 1.68
C LYS A 41 2.25 0.84 0.64
N PRO A 42 1.65 -0.26 0.17
CA PRO A 42 2.23 -1.04 -0.93
C PRO A 42 2.45 -0.12 -2.13
N GLY A 43 3.64 -0.20 -2.74
CA GLY A 43 4.11 0.63 -3.85
C GLY A 43 5.25 1.63 -3.52
N PHE A 44 6.05 1.43 -2.47
CA PHE A 44 7.23 2.29 -2.22
C PHE A 44 8.35 2.01 -3.25
N PRO A 45 9.15 3.01 -3.69
CA PRO A 45 10.24 2.81 -4.66
C PRO A 45 11.29 1.77 -4.22
N ASP A 46 11.43 1.56 -2.91
CA ASP A 46 12.34 0.58 -2.30
C ASP A 46 11.66 -0.76 -1.94
N GLU A 47 10.39 -0.98 -2.32
CA GLU A 47 9.88 -2.35 -2.37
C GLU A 47 10.76 -3.17 -3.31
N PRO A 48 10.87 -4.50 -3.13
CA PRO A 48 11.63 -5.34 -4.04
C PRO A 48 10.94 -5.36 -5.40
N PHE A 49 11.03 -4.27 -6.15
CA PHE A 49 10.66 -4.11 -7.54
C PHE A 49 11.29 -5.24 -8.34
N ARG A 50 12.46 -5.71 -7.92
CA ARG A 50 13.09 -6.92 -8.44
C ARG A 50 12.18 -8.15 -8.40
N GLU A 51 11.52 -8.46 -7.28
CA GLU A 51 10.64 -9.63 -7.17
C GLU A 51 9.38 -9.46 -8.03
N TYR A 52 8.79 -8.26 -8.00
CA TYR A 52 7.63 -7.94 -8.82
C TYR A 52 7.95 -7.98 -10.32
N MET A 53 9.08 -7.43 -10.74
CA MET A 53 9.55 -7.48 -12.12
C MET A 53 9.89 -8.90 -12.57
N LEU A 54 10.51 -9.71 -11.73
CA LEU A 54 10.74 -11.13 -12.02
C LEU A 54 9.42 -11.90 -12.15
N TYR A 55 8.41 -11.55 -11.36
CA TYR A 55 7.07 -12.11 -11.48
C TYR A 55 6.41 -11.70 -12.81
N LEU A 56 6.45 -10.41 -13.17
CA LEU A 56 5.94 -9.91 -14.44
C LEU A 56 6.63 -10.57 -15.65
N GLN A 57 7.96 -10.70 -15.61
CA GLN A 57 8.74 -11.37 -16.65
C GLN A 57 8.31 -12.83 -16.84
N ARG A 58 8.01 -13.54 -15.75
CA ARG A 58 7.52 -14.93 -15.83
C ARG A 58 6.12 -15.01 -16.44
N LEU A 59 5.27 -14.01 -16.19
CA LEU A 59 3.95 -13.94 -16.84
C LEU A 59 4.07 -13.68 -18.34
N GLU A 60 4.96 -12.78 -18.74
CA GLU A 60 5.25 -12.49 -20.14
C GLU A 60 5.75 -13.73 -20.87
N GLN A 61 6.75 -14.42 -20.31
CA GLN A 61 7.26 -15.67 -20.89
C GLN A 61 6.15 -16.72 -21.07
N ARG A 62 5.30 -16.93 -20.06
CA ARG A 62 4.17 -17.87 -20.17
C ARG A 62 3.18 -17.46 -21.26
N SER A 63 2.95 -16.16 -21.43
CA SER A 63 2.06 -15.66 -22.49
C SER A 63 2.64 -15.93 -23.87
N GLU A 64 3.96 -15.80 -24.05
CA GLU A 64 4.65 -16.12 -25.30
C GLU A 64 4.64 -17.63 -25.59
N GLU A 65 4.85 -18.46 -24.57
CA GLU A 65 4.78 -19.93 -24.67
C GLU A 65 3.37 -20.37 -25.08
N GLN A 66 2.33 -19.90 -24.39
CA GLN A 66 0.94 -20.22 -24.71
C GLN A 66 0.54 -19.73 -26.11
N PHE A 67 1.04 -18.56 -26.48
CA PHE A 67 0.87 -18.02 -27.82
C PHE A 67 1.53 -18.94 -28.85
N LEU A 68 2.79 -19.32 -28.69
CA LEU A 68 3.51 -20.26 -29.56
C LEU A 68 2.83 -21.63 -29.65
N GLU A 69 2.36 -22.18 -28.53
CA GLU A 69 1.57 -23.42 -28.50
C GLU A 69 0.29 -23.28 -29.32
N HIS A 70 -0.38 -22.14 -29.24
CA HIS A 70 -1.56 -21.84 -30.05
C HIS A 70 -1.22 -21.77 -31.54
N TRP A 71 -0.12 -21.11 -31.95
CA TRP A 71 0.32 -21.08 -33.36
C TRP A 71 0.78 -22.46 -33.87
N LEU A 72 1.40 -23.28 -33.01
CA LEU A 72 1.91 -24.62 -33.37
C LEU A 72 0.84 -25.71 -33.30
N ASN A 73 -0.39 -25.37 -32.87
CA ASN A 73 -1.48 -26.32 -32.81
C ASN A 73 -1.99 -26.66 -34.22
N PRO A 74 -1.90 -27.92 -34.67
CA PRO A 74 -2.36 -28.34 -36.01
C PRO A 74 -3.89 -28.23 -36.20
N HIS A 75 -4.64 -27.97 -35.13
CA HIS A 75 -6.07 -27.70 -35.16
C HIS A 75 -6.42 -26.19 -35.12
N CYS A 76 -5.42 -25.31 -35.15
CA CYS A 76 -5.67 -23.86 -35.22
C CYS A 76 -6.09 -23.47 -36.64
N TYR A 77 -7.25 -22.82 -36.76
CA TYR A 77 -7.78 -22.28 -38.01
C TYR A 77 -6.90 -21.13 -38.55
N PRO A 78 -6.99 -20.71 -39.84
CA PRO A 78 -6.04 -19.79 -40.47
C PRO A 78 -5.91 -18.40 -39.83
N HIS A 79 -6.75 -18.05 -38.85
CA HIS A 79 -6.62 -16.87 -38.01
C HIS A 79 -5.49 -16.96 -36.98
N CYS A 80 -4.83 -18.12 -36.93
CA CYS A 80 -3.61 -18.37 -36.18
C CYS A 80 -2.39 -18.44 -37.14
N ASP A 81 -2.20 -17.51 -38.09
CA ASP A 81 -0.84 -17.08 -38.52
C ASP A 81 -0.47 -15.64 -38.07
N ARG A 82 0.66 -15.46 -37.35
CA ARG A 82 1.07 -14.18 -36.71
C ARG A 82 1.37 -13.14 -37.78
N ASN A 83 1.73 -13.60 -38.96
CA ASN A 83 2.04 -12.78 -40.11
C ASN A 83 0.81 -12.51 -40.99
N LEU A 84 -0.30 -13.21 -40.75
CA LEU A 84 -1.56 -12.99 -41.45
C LEU A 84 -2.35 -11.88 -40.76
N VAL A 85 -1.89 -10.65 -40.94
CA VAL A 85 -2.72 -9.48 -40.65
C VAL A 85 -3.79 -9.41 -41.73
N TYR A 86 -5.07 -9.47 -41.36
CA TYR A 86 -6.17 -9.23 -42.30
C TYR A 86 -5.98 -7.83 -42.88
N PRO A 87 -5.86 -7.66 -44.21
CA PRO A 87 -5.73 -6.33 -44.78
C PRO A 87 -7.01 -5.54 -44.46
N VAL A 88 -6.84 -4.34 -43.89
CA VAL A 88 -7.93 -3.37 -43.69
C VAL A 88 -8.25 -2.70 -45.02
#